data_AF-A0A8X6VED7-F1
#
_entry.id   AF-A0A8X6VED7-F1
#
_cell.length_a   1.000
_cell.length_b   1.000
_cell.length_c   1.000
_cell.angle_alpha   90.00
_cell.angle_beta   90.00
_cell.angle_gamma   90.00
#
_symmetry.space_group_name_H-M   'P 1'
#
loop_
_entity.id
_entity.type
_entity.pdbx_description
1 polymer ?
#
loop_
_entity_poly.entity_id
_entity_poly.type
_entity_poly.pdbx_seq_one_letter_code
_entity_poly.pdbx_strand_id
1 'polypeptide(L)'
;MENRKETTIEERKLVIKLSNEGKSQLNIAKVVGRSVNCIQKILQKFKKTGMLANNEGRGRKKIMNSITERRVIHQVKIDPKISAPKIAASTSNTLGRSVSAETVRRVLRKAGYNGRVARKKPLIGKRNRVKRLKFAKEHILKLQQFWNEVIFSDESKFNIFGSDGRRMVSRKPNTSHHPKHTIPTVKHGGGSVMGWGWLLATDLIILNHGQVTGHLVLTIYRVGHTGRRNQSNSWKSFSQRALSCIPEVRRAINPENSIVYTKLVKSADFKLQLFLHLGKSP
;
A
#
# COMPACT_ATOMS: atom_id res chain seq x y z
N MET A 1 14.00 -54.21 -8.71
CA MET A 1 12.69 -54.53 -8.07
C MET A 1 11.62 -53.80 -8.85
N GLU A 2 10.71 -54.49 -9.52
CA GLU A 2 9.57 -53.84 -10.19
C GLU A 2 8.74 -53.05 -9.17
N ASN A 3 8.49 -51.78 -9.46
CA ASN A 3 7.70 -50.90 -8.60
C ASN A 3 6.30 -51.49 -8.41
N ARG A 4 5.84 -51.56 -7.15
CA ARG A 4 4.44 -51.90 -6.83
C ARG A 4 3.52 -50.89 -7.51
N LYS A 5 2.92 -51.26 -8.64
CA LYS A 5 1.93 -50.44 -9.35
C LYS A 5 0.61 -50.45 -8.61
N GLU A 6 0.16 -49.26 -8.20
CA GLU A 6 -1.20 -49.06 -7.69
C GLU A 6 -2.24 -49.49 -8.73
N THR A 7 -3.40 -49.96 -8.27
CA THR A 7 -4.50 -50.30 -9.18
C THR A 7 -5.16 -49.05 -9.71
N THR A 8 -5.50 -49.05 -10.99
CA THR A 8 -6.19 -47.95 -11.65
C THR A 8 -7.68 -47.93 -11.24
N ILE A 9 -8.34 -46.79 -11.49
CA ILE A 9 -9.78 -46.67 -11.23
C ILE A 9 -10.58 -47.64 -12.13
N GLU A 10 -10.15 -47.84 -13.37
CA GLU A 10 -10.81 -48.73 -14.33
C GLU A 10 -10.68 -50.22 -13.93
N GLU A 11 -9.50 -50.65 -13.47
CA GLU A 11 -9.34 -52.00 -12.90
C GLU A 11 -10.30 -52.21 -11.71
N ARG A 12 -10.46 -51.21 -10.83
CA ARG A 12 -11.37 -51.31 -9.68
C ARG A 12 -12.84 -51.34 -10.09
N LYS A 13 -13.24 -50.56 -11.09
CA LYS A 13 -14.60 -50.62 -11.67
C LYS A 13 -14.89 -52.00 -12.24
N LEU A 14 -13.93 -52.55 -12.99
CA LEU A 14 -14.05 -53.89 -13.58
C LEU A 14 -14.21 -54.96 -12.50
N VAL A 15 -13.43 -54.89 -11.42
CA VAL A 15 -13.56 -55.78 -10.26
C VAL A 15 -14.95 -55.75 -9.65
N ILE A 16 -15.52 -54.55 -9.44
CA ILE A 16 -16.86 -54.41 -8.87
C ILE A 16 -17.92 -54.96 -9.82
N LYS A 17 -17.81 -54.65 -11.12
CA LYS A 17 -18.74 -55.16 -12.14
C LYS A 17 -18.78 -56.70 -12.14
N LEU A 18 -17.60 -57.34 -12.23
CA LEU A 18 -17.49 -58.80 -12.24
C LEU A 18 -17.93 -59.44 -10.92
N SER A 19 -17.76 -58.74 -9.79
CA SER A 19 -18.26 -59.19 -8.49
C SER A 19 -19.78 -59.10 -8.39
N ASN A 20 -20.40 -58.08 -8.97
CA ASN A 20 -21.86 -57.94 -9.01
C ASN A 20 -22.51 -58.98 -9.95
N GLU A 21 -21.78 -59.41 -10.99
CA GLU A 21 -22.16 -60.54 -11.86
C GLU A 21 -22.02 -61.92 -11.17
N GLY A 22 -21.58 -61.98 -9.90
CA GLY A 22 -21.47 -63.21 -9.13
C GLY A 22 -20.22 -64.06 -9.41
N LYS A 23 -19.21 -63.54 -10.11
CA LYS A 23 -17.98 -64.30 -10.42
C LYS A 23 -17.12 -64.50 -9.17
N SER A 24 -16.45 -65.65 -9.08
CA SER A 24 -15.53 -65.95 -7.98
C SER A 24 -14.31 -65.02 -7.99
N GLN A 25 -13.78 -64.69 -6.81
CA GLN A 25 -12.62 -63.79 -6.68
C GLN A 25 -11.37 -64.31 -7.42
N LEU A 26 -11.21 -65.63 -7.53
CA LEU A 26 -10.15 -66.27 -8.32
C LEU A 26 -10.30 -65.98 -9.83
N ASN A 27 -11.51 -66.05 -10.37
CA ASN A 27 -11.75 -65.74 -11.78
C ASN A 27 -11.58 -64.24 -12.06
N ILE A 28 -12.02 -63.38 -11.14
CA ILE A 28 -11.80 -61.93 -11.23
C ILE A 28 -10.30 -61.62 -11.24
N ALA A 29 -9.53 -62.26 -10.37
CA ALA A 29 -8.07 -62.10 -10.29
C ALA A 29 -7.37 -62.47 -11.60
N LYS A 30 -7.77 -63.57 -12.25
CA LYS A 30 -7.25 -63.99 -13.56
C LYS A 30 -7.56 -62.99 -14.67
N VAL A 31 -8.81 -62.49 -14.73
CA VAL A 31 -9.25 -61.53 -15.77
C VAL A 31 -8.57 -60.17 -15.61
N VAL A 32 -8.43 -59.68 -14.37
CA VAL A 32 -7.85 -58.37 -14.08
C VAL A 32 -6.32 -58.41 -14.01
N GLY A 33 -5.71 -59.60 -13.95
CA GLY A 33 -4.26 -59.78 -13.88
C GLY A 33 -3.66 -59.33 -12.54
N ARG A 34 -4.41 -59.46 -11.43
CA ARG A 34 -3.98 -59.04 -10.08
C ARG A 34 -4.15 -60.18 -9.08
N SER A 35 -3.46 -60.10 -7.94
CA SER A 35 -3.56 -61.13 -6.90
C SER A 35 -4.95 -61.17 -6.25
N VAL A 36 -5.39 -62.34 -5.81
CA VAL A 36 -6.69 -62.53 -5.14
C VAL A 36 -6.82 -61.64 -3.90
N ASN A 37 -5.73 -61.46 -3.14
CA ASN A 37 -5.69 -60.54 -1.98
C ASN A 37 -5.92 -59.07 -2.39
N CYS A 38 -5.45 -58.65 -3.56
CA CYS A 38 -5.73 -57.32 -4.09
C CYS A 38 -7.23 -57.15 -4.37
N ILE A 39 -7.86 -58.13 -5.02
CA ILE A 39 -9.30 -58.16 -5.30
C ILE A 39 -10.10 -58.09 -4.00
N GLN A 40 -9.75 -58.93 -3.02
CA GLN A 40 -10.38 -58.95 -1.70
C GLN A 40 -10.32 -57.57 -1.01
N LYS A 41 -9.15 -56.92 -1.02
CA LYS A 41 -8.98 -55.58 -0.44
C LYS A 41 -9.80 -54.51 -1.16
N ILE A 42 -9.92 -54.58 -2.49
CA ILE A 42 -10.76 -53.67 -3.29
C ILE A 42 -12.23 -53.82 -2.89
N LEU A 43 -12.74 -55.07 -2.84
CA LEU A 43 -14.13 -55.34 -2.49
C LEU A 43 -14.46 -54.97 -1.03
N GLN A 44 -13.58 -55.28 -0.08
CA GLN A 44 -13.75 -54.89 1.32
C GLN A 44 -13.78 -53.37 1.50
N LYS A 45 -12.87 -52.66 0.82
CA LYS A 45 -12.85 -51.20 0.85
C LYS A 45 -14.13 -50.62 0.25
N PHE A 46 -14.56 -51.14 -0.91
CA PHE A 46 -15.78 -50.68 -1.57
C PHE A 46 -17.01 -50.93 -0.70
N LYS A 47 -17.11 -52.11 -0.06
CA LYS A 47 -18.18 -52.42 0.91
C LYS A 47 -18.20 -51.46 2.11
N LYS A 48 -17.04 -50.99 2.57
CA LYS A 48 -16.93 -50.09 3.73
C LYS A 48 -17.17 -48.61 3.41
N THR A 49 -16.70 -48.13 2.25
CA THR A 49 -16.64 -46.70 1.93
C THR A 49 -17.48 -46.31 0.71
N GLY A 50 -17.87 -47.25 -0.14
CA GLY A 50 -18.53 -46.98 -1.43
C GLY A 50 -17.63 -46.29 -2.47
N MET A 51 -16.36 -46.02 -2.16
CA MET A 51 -15.47 -45.23 -3.00
C MET A 51 -14.48 -46.09 -3.79
N LEU A 52 -14.35 -45.79 -5.08
CA LEU A 52 -13.37 -46.38 -5.99
C LEU A 52 -11.99 -45.72 -5.92
N ALA A 53 -11.95 -44.41 -5.66
CA ALA A 53 -10.73 -43.62 -5.58
C ALA A 53 -9.87 -44.00 -4.37
N ASN A 54 -8.55 -43.82 -4.46
CA ASN A 54 -7.66 -44.02 -3.31
C ASN A 54 -7.98 -43.01 -2.20
N ASN A 55 -7.83 -43.45 -0.94
CA ASN A 55 -7.96 -42.53 0.17
C ASN A 55 -6.73 -41.62 0.16
N GLU A 56 -6.94 -40.33 0.36
CA GLU A 56 -5.84 -39.40 0.49
C GLU A 56 -4.96 -39.81 1.68
N GLY A 57 -3.65 -39.84 1.46
CA GLY A 57 -2.69 -40.04 2.53
C GLY A 57 -2.76 -38.85 3.50
N ARG A 58 -2.50 -39.10 4.79
CA ARG A 58 -2.45 -38.03 5.81
C ARG A 58 -1.38 -36.96 5.54
N GLY A 59 -0.43 -37.26 4.65
CA GLY A 59 0.71 -36.40 4.36
C GLY A 59 1.68 -36.24 5.53
N ARG A 60 2.67 -35.37 5.36
CA ARG A 60 3.65 -35.05 6.39
C ARG A 60 3.00 -34.17 7.47
N LYS A 61 3.16 -34.56 8.74
CA LYS A 61 2.72 -33.73 9.87
C LYS A 61 3.42 -32.37 9.85
N LYS A 62 2.67 -31.30 10.13
CA LYS A 62 3.21 -29.95 10.22
C LYS A 62 4.09 -29.81 11.47
N ILE A 63 5.12 -28.98 11.37
CA ILE A 63 5.97 -28.62 12.52
C ILE A 63 5.20 -27.78 13.53
N MET A 64 4.33 -26.89 13.05
CA MET A 64 3.50 -26.01 13.89
C MET A 64 2.09 -26.56 14.06
N ASN A 65 1.60 -26.51 15.30
CA ASN A 65 0.22 -26.79 15.67
C ASN A 65 -0.62 -25.49 15.60
N SER A 66 -1.94 -25.63 15.63
CA SER A 66 -2.88 -24.49 15.59
C SER A 66 -2.62 -23.45 16.70
N ILE A 67 -2.24 -23.89 17.91
CA ILE A 67 -1.90 -23.02 19.04
C ILE A 67 -0.65 -22.18 18.74
N THR A 68 0.40 -22.82 18.22
CA THR A 68 1.64 -22.13 17.87
C THR A 68 1.46 -21.18 16.69
N GLU A 69 0.64 -21.55 15.70
CA GLU A 69 0.28 -20.64 14.59
C GLU A 69 -0.43 -19.39 15.13
N ARG A 70 -1.39 -19.54 16.06
CA ARG A 70 -2.06 -18.40 16.71
C ARG A 70 -1.08 -17.51 17.48
N ARG A 71 -0.10 -18.10 18.18
CA ARG A 71 0.91 -17.34 18.91
C ARG A 71 1.84 -16.54 17.99
N VAL A 72 2.18 -17.10 16.83
CA VAL A 72 2.93 -16.40 15.77
C VAL A 72 2.12 -15.21 15.26
N ILE A 73 0.83 -15.41 14.97
CA ILE A 73 -0.06 -14.32 14.51
C ILE A 73 -0.22 -13.25 15.59
N HIS A 74 -0.33 -13.64 16.85
CA HIS A 74 -0.47 -12.70 17.96
C HIS A 74 0.76 -11.80 18.14
N GLN A 75 1.98 -12.33 18.00
CA GLN A 75 3.20 -11.53 18.02
C GLN A 75 3.18 -10.42 16.97
N VAL A 76 2.72 -10.73 15.74
CA VAL A 76 2.60 -9.73 14.66
C VAL A 76 1.48 -8.72 14.91
N LYS A 77 0.42 -9.10 15.63
CA LYS A 77 -0.63 -8.16 16.03
C LYS A 77 -0.13 -7.13 17.06
N ILE A 78 0.73 -7.54 17.99
CA ILE A 78 1.33 -6.64 18.99
C ILE A 78 2.36 -5.73 18.32
N ASP A 79 3.30 -6.31 17.58
CA ASP A 79 4.32 -5.58 16.86
C ASP A 79 4.35 -6.00 15.39
N PRO A 80 3.66 -5.28 14.49
CA PRO A 80 3.66 -5.58 13.05
C PRO A 80 5.02 -5.45 12.38
N LYS A 81 6.02 -4.84 13.03
CA LYS A 81 7.37 -4.62 12.47
C LYS A 81 8.34 -5.75 12.81
N ILE A 82 7.93 -6.71 13.64
CA ILE A 82 8.79 -7.83 14.02
C ILE A 82 9.15 -8.69 12.81
N SER A 83 10.43 -9.04 12.68
CA SER A 83 10.91 -9.80 11.54
C SER A 83 10.58 -11.29 11.66
N ALA A 84 10.28 -11.95 10.54
CA ALA A 84 10.00 -13.39 10.52
C ALA A 84 11.13 -14.26 11.12
N PRO A 85 12.44 -13.97 10.92
CA PRO A 85 13.51 -14.69 11.61
C PRO A 85 13.47 -14.55 13.14
N LYS A 86 13.13 -13.36 13.66
CA LYS A 86 13.02 -13.14 15.10
C LYS A 86 11.85 -13.93 15.71
N ILE A 87 10.71 -13.96 15.03
CA ILE A 87 9.57 -14.82 15.41
C ILE A 87 9.96 -16.31 15.33
N ALA A 88 10.74 -16.70 14.31
CA ALA A 88 11.16 -18.09 14.15
C ALA A 88 12.07 -18.52 15.30
N ALA A 89 13.00 -17.67 15.73
CA ALA A 89 13.84 -17.92 16.90
C ALA A 89 13.02 -18.04 18.19
N SER A 90 12.11 -17.10 18.45
CA SER A 90 11.23 -17.16 19.64
C SER A 90 10.33 -18.40 19.65
N THR A 91 9.85 -18.79 18.48
CA THR A 91 9.00 -19.97 18.30
C THR A 91 9.80 -21.26 18.45
N SER A 92 11.04 -21.30 17.95
CA SER A 92 11.93 -22.45 18.10
C SER A 92 12.25 -22.73 19.56
N ASN A 93 12.55 -21.67 20.33
CA ASN A 93 12.85 -21.77 21.76
C ASN A 93 11.67 -22.34 22.56
N THR A 94 10.43 -21.99 22.21
CA THR A 94 9.25 -22.54 22.90
C THR A 94 8.93 -23.97 22.46
N LEU A 95 9.10 -24.28 21.16
CA LEU A 95 8.77 -25.60 20.63
C LEU A 95 9.85 -26.66 20.92
N GLY A 96 11.05 -26.25 21.33
CA GLY A 96 12.21 -27.14 21.44
C GLY A 96 12.64 -27.72 20.08
N ARG A 97 12.27 -27.08 18.97
CA ARG A 97 12.53 -27.55 17.61
C ARG A 97 12.87 -26.38 16.72
N SER A 98 13.81 -26.57 15.79
CA SER A 98 14.17 -25.54 14.81
C SER A 98 13.01 -25.25 13.86
N VAL A 99 12.56 -23.99 13.84
CA VAL A 99 11.56 -23.47 12.90
C VAL A 99 12.24 -22.52 11.94
N SER A 100 12.09 -22.77 10.64
CA SER A 100 12.61 -21.86 9.62
C SER A 100 11.77 -20.58 9.53
N ALA A 101 12.43 -19.46 9.19
CA ALA A 101 11.74 -18.21 8.92
C ALA A 101 10.67 -18.34 7.81
N GLU A 102 10.86 -19.24 6.85
CA GLU A 102 9.87 -19.46 5.78
C GLU A 102 8.61 -20.16 6.29
N THR A 103 8.72 -21.06 7.28
CA THR A 103 7.55 -21.66 7.93
C THR A 103 6.69 -20.58 8.59
N VAL A 104 7.32 -19.62 9.26
CA VAL A 104 6.62 -18.45 9.83
C VAL A 104 5.97 -17.61 8.74
N ARG A 105 6.69 -17.28 7.66
CA ARG A 105 6.13 -16.50 6.53
C ARG A 105 4.93 -17.19 5.88
N ARG A 106 4.96 -18.52 5.71
CA ARG A 106 3.83 -19.29 5.17
C ARG A 106 2.60 -19.19 6.07
N VAL A 107 2.76 -19.29 7.38
CA VAL A 107 1.65 -19.12 8.33
C VAL A 107 1.09 -17.71 8.31
N LEU A 108 1.96 -16.69 8.26
CA LEU A 108 1.54 -15.29 8.14
C LEU A 108 0.77 -15.04 6.83
N ARG A 109 1.27 -15.54 5.69
CA ARG A 109 0.57 -15.42 4.39
C ARG A 109 -0.77 -16.14 4.40
N LYS A 110 -0.86 -17.33 4.99
CA LYS A 110 -2.12 -18.06 5.16
C LYS A 110 -3.14 -17.27 5.98
N ALA A 111 -2.66 -16.49 6.96
CA ALA A 111 -3.48 -15.59 7.76
C ALA A 111 -3.72 -14.21 7.13
N GLY A 112 -3.30 -13.97 5.88
CA GLY A 112 -3.49 -12.71 5.16
C GLY A 112 -2.47 -11.61 5.47
N TYR A 113 -1.38 -11.92 6.18
CA TYR A 113 -0.31 -10.96 6.45
C TYR A 113 0.76 -11.05 5.35
N ASN A 114 1.01 -9.93 4.69
CA ASN A 114 2.03 -9.81 3.65
C ASN A 114 3.02 -8.70 4.00
N GLY A 115 4.29 -8.93 3.68
CA GLY A 115 5.30 -7.88 3.77
C GLY A 115 4.94 -6.69 2.88
N ARG A 116 4.89 -5.50 3.48
CA ARG A 116 4.63 -4.23 2.81
C ARG A 116 5.55 -3.16 3.40
N VAL A 117 5.88 -2.15 2.59
CA VAL A 117 6.66 -1.00 3.06
C VAL A 117 5.75 -0.11 3.91
N ALA A 118 6.19 0.22 5.13
CA ALA A 118 5.48 1.15 6.00
C ALA A 118 5.36 2.53 5.32
N ARG A 119 4.19 3.15 5.40
CA ARG A 119 3.97 4.50 4.86
C ARG A 119 4.68 5.52 5.74
N LYS A 120 5.44 6.42 5.14
CA LYS A 120 5.96 7.62 5.81
C LYS A 120 4.80 8.58 6.08
N LYS A 121 4.79 9.18 7.26
CA LYS A 121 3.86 10.22 7.68
C LYS A 121 4.61 11.18 8.60
N PRO A 122 4.31 12.48 8.57
CA PRO A 122 4.89 13.43 9.51
C PRO A 122 4.52 13.04 10.94
N LEU A 123 5.48 13.20 11.86
CA LEU A 123 5.25 12.95 13.28
C LEU A 123 4.46 14.12 13.88
N ILE A 124 3.17 13.92 14.15
CA ILE A 124 2.28 14.95 14.70
C ILE A 124 2.08 14.69 16.20
N GLY A 125 2.46 15.65 17.04
CA GLY A 125 2.25 15.60 18.49
C GLY A 125 0.78 15.55 18.91
N LYS A 126 0.50 15.05 20.11
CA LYS A 126 -0.88 14.83 20.61
C LYS A 126 -1.74 16.10 20.55
N ARG A 127 -1.21 17.25 21.00
CA ARG A 127 -1.90 18.56 20.97
C ARG A 127 -2.27 18.99 19.55
N ASN A 128 -1.36 18.84 18.60
CA ASN A 128 -1.59 19.21 17.20
C ASN A 128 -2.63 18.31 16.52
N ARG A 129 -2.70 17.01 16.89
CA ARG A 129 -3.76 16.11 16.39
C ARG A 129 -5.15 16.59 16.80
N VAL A 130 -5.32 17.02 18.05
CA VAL A 130 -6.61 17.55 18.54
C VAL A 130 -6.99 18.83 17.80
N LYS A 131 -6.05 19.78 17.66
CA LYS A 131 -6.29 21.01 16.90
C LYS A 131 -6.67 20.73 15.44
N ARG A 132 -5.95 19.84 14.76
CA ARG A 132 -6.25 19.43 13.39
C ARG A 132 -7.63 18.76 13.26
N LEU A 133 -8.00 17.92 14.22
CA LEU A 133 -9.32 17.28 14.24
C LEU A 133 -10.45 18.29 14.47
N LYS A 134 -10.28 19.22 15.42
CA LYS A 134 -11.24 20.30 15.68
C LYS A 134 -11.44 21.15 14.42
N PHE A 135 -10.34 21.60 13.81
CA PHE A 135 -10.37 22.35 12.55
C PHE A 135 -11.11 21.58 11.45
N ALA A 136 -10.78 20.29 11.24
CA ALA A 136 -11.46 19.48 10.23
C ALA A 136 -12.97 19.36 10.49
N LYS A 137 -13.39 19.14 11.74
CA LYS A 137 -14.82 19.05 12.10
C LYS A 137 -15.56 20.38 11.89
N GLU A 138 -14.94 21.51 12.21
CA GLU A 138 -15.54 22.84 12.01
C GLU A 138 -15.71 23.19 10.53
N HIS A 139 -14.85 22.65 9.67
CA HIS A 139 -14.81 23.01 8.26
C HIS A 139 -15.43 21.97 7.31
N ILE A 140 -15.73 20.75 7.77
CA ILE A 140 -16.25 19.67 6.91
C ILE A 140 -17.63 19.97 6.29
N LEU A 141 -18.49 20.70 7.00
CA LEU A 141 -19.84 21.08 6.54
C LEU A 141 -19.89 22.49 5.92
N LYS A 142 -18.75 23.13 5.69
CA LYS A 142 -18.73 24.47 5.07
C LYS A 142 -19.17 24.36 3.61
N LEU A 143 -20.00 25.33 3.20
CA LEU A 143 -20.52 25.40 1.83
C LEU A 143 -19.39 25.62 0.82
N GLN A 144 -19.61 25.20 -0.42
CA GLN A 144 -18.66 25.38 -1.52
C GLN A 144 -18.27 26.86 -1.71
N GLN A 145 -19.22 27.78 -1.49
CA GLN A 145 -18.97 29.21 -1.56
C GLN A 145 -17.84 29.63 -0.62
N PHE A 146 -17.86 29.18 0.64
CA PHE A 146 -16.79 29.45 1.61
C PHE A 146 -15.42 29.00 1.07
N TRP A 147 -15.33 27.78 0.51
CA TRP A 147 -14.08 27.26 -0.06
C TRP A 147 -13.63 27.98 -1.33
N ASN A 148 -14.53 28.69 -2.02
CA ASN A 148 -14.15 29.52 -3.16
C ASN A 148 -13.44 30.81 -2.73
N GLU A 149 -13.62 31.23 -1.48
CA GLU A 149 -13.01 32.44 -0.91
C GLU A 149 -11.71 32.15 -0.13
N VAL A 150 -11.44 30.87 0.17
CA VAL A 150 -10.23 30.47 0.90
C VAL A 150 -9.03 30.46 -0.03
N ILE A 151 -7.97 31.14 0.40
CA ILE A 151 -6.65 31.12 -0.23
C ILE A 151 -5.73 30.24 0.62
N PHE A 152 -5.12 29.23 0.00
CA PHE A 152 -4.08 28.43 0.63
C PHE A 152 -2.72 28.95 0.20
N SER A 153 -1.77 29.05 1.13
CA SER A 153 -0.37 29.32 0.83
C SER A 153 0.53 28.26 1.43
N ASP A 154 1.61 27.95 0.72
CA ASP A 154 2.66 27.07 1.24
C ASP A 154 4.02 27.40 0.60
N GLU A 155 5.08 27.00 1.28
CA GLU A 155 6.45 27.08 0.76
C GLU A 155 6.89 25.68 0.31
N SER A 156 7.34 25.57 -0.94
CA SER A 156 7.77 24.30 -1.52
C SER A 156 9.20 24.38 -1.99
N LYS A 157 9.96 23.32 -1.67
CA LYS A 157 11.32 23.12 -2.15
C LYS A 157 11.29 22.38 -3.48
N PHE A 158 11.90 22.96 -4.51
CA PHE A 158 12.09 22.34 -5.81
C PHE A 158 13.57 21.98 -6.00
N ASN A 159 13.87 20.69 -6.17
CA ASN A 159 15.23 20.25 -6.43
C ASN A 159 15.58 20.54 -7.90
N ILE A 160 16.73 21.16 -8.14
CA ILE A 160 17.25 21.43 -9.51
C ILE A 160 17.82 20.14 -10.10
N PHE A 161 18.44 19.32 -9.25
CA PHE A 161 19.07 18.07 -9.65
C PHE A 161 18.63 16.91 -8.76
N GLY A 162 18.28 15.79 -9.39
CA GLY A 162 17.82 14.59 -8.69
C GLY A 162 16.35 14.64 -8.27
N SER A 163 15.60 13.60 -8.60
CA SER A 163 14.24 13.40 -8.10
C SER A 163 14.26 12.75 -6.72
N ASP A 164 13.35 13.13 -5.82
CA ASP A 164 13.19 12.47 -4.51
C ASP A 164 12.73 11.00 -4.61
N GLY A 165 12.27 10.60 -5.79
CA GLY A 165 11.78 9.25 -6.10
C GLY A 165 12.90 8.23 -6.33
N ARG A 166 12.63 6.96 -5.97
CA ARG A 166 13.51 5.84 -6.31
C ARG A 166 13.36 5.51 -7.80
N ARG A 167 14.45 5.63 -8.57
CA ARG A 167 14.49 5.21 -9.97
C ARG A 167 14.92 3.74 -10.06
N MET A 168 14.09 2.93 -10.71
CA MET A 168 14.38 1.52 -10.95
C MET A 168 15.15 1.37 -12.26
N VAL A 169 16.14 0.48 -12.28
CA VAL A 169 16.94 0.16 -13.47
C VAL A 169 16.91 -1.36 -13.66
N SER A 170 16.50 -1.82 -14.84
CA SER A 170 16.57 -3.22 -15.24
C SER A 170 17.96 -3.50 -15.82
N ARG A 171 18.72 -4.42 -15.23
CA ARG A 171 20.10 -4.73 -15.65
C ARG A 171 20.47 -6.20 -15.42
N LYS A 172 21.45 -6.71 -16.19
CA LYS A 172 22.02 -8.06 -16.01
C LYS A 172 22.95 -8.11 -14.77
N PRO A 173 23.20 -9.29 -14.17
CA PRO A 173 24.18 -9.44 -13.08
C PRO A 173 25.54 -8.83 -13.45
N ASN A 174 26.26 -8.31 -12.46
CA ASN A 174 27.60 -7.68 -12.60
C ASN A 174 27.70 -6.43 -13.48
N THR A 175 26.59 -5.91 -14.04
CA THR A 175 26.62 -4.66 -14.82
C THR A 175 26.35 -3.41 -13.96
N SER A 176 26.64 -3.47 -12.66
CA SER A 176 26.14 -2.50 -11.70
C SER A 176 26.75 -1.11 -11.79
N HIS A 177 28.03 -1.05 -12.18
CA HIS A 177 28.82 0.18 -12.23
C HIS A 177 28.86 0.79 -13.64
N HIS A 178 28.19 0.17 -14.61
CA HIS A 178 28.13 0.73 -15.96
C HIS A 178 27.43 2.10 -15.93
N PRO A 179 27.97 3.17 -16.55
CA PRO A 179 27.40 4.51 -16.49
C PRO A 179 25.91 4.59 -16.87
N LYS A 180 25.48 3.75 -17.83
CA LYS A 180 24.06 3.60 -18.22
C LYS A 180 23.14 3.08 -17.11
N HIS A 181 23.68 2.42 -16.09
CA HIS A 181 22.95 1.81 -14.98
C HIS A 181 23.18 2.51 -13.64
N THR A 182 23.95 3.60 -13.64
CA THR A 182 24.17 4.46 -12.47
C THR A 182 23.44 5.78 -12.66
N ILE A 183 23.14 6.45 -11.56
CA ILE A 183 22.57 7.79 -11.58
C ILE A 183 23.67 8.69 -11.02
N PRO A 184 24.12 9.71 -11.77
CA PRO A 184 25.14 10.62 -11.26
C PRO A 184 24.60 11.34 -10.03
N THR A 185 25.39 11.38 -8.98
CA THR A 185 25.09 12.13 -7.75
C THR A 185 26.10 13.24 -7.61
N VAL A 186 25.62 14.47 -7.43
CA VAL A 186 26.48 15.63 -7.16
C VAL A 186 26.61 15.86 -5.66
N LYS A 187 27.79 16.28 -5.22
CA LYS A 187 28.04 16.61 -3.81
C LYS A 187 27.12 17.77 -3.41
N HIS A 188 26.46 17.65 -2.25
CA HIS A 188 25.47 18.63 -1.72
C HIS A 188 24.13 18.72 -2.48
N GLY A 189 23.75 17.72 -3.29
CA GLY A 189 22.39 17.60 -3.81
C GLY A 189 22.03 18.52 -4.98
N GLY A 190 23.01 19.22 -5.56
CA GLY A 190 22.87 19.89 -6.86
C GLY A 190 21.98 21.14 -6.87
N GLY A 191 21.75 21.71 -5.70
CA GLY A 191 20.97 22.92 -5.53
C GLY A 191 19.47 22.68 -5.49
N SER A 192 18.78 23.56 -4.78
CA SER A 192 17.33 23.58 -4.70
C SER A 192 16.85 25.01 -4.63
N VAL A 193 15.71 25.29 -5.26
CA VAL A 193 15.04 26.58 -5.19
C VAL A 193 13.85 26.45 -4.25
N MET A 194 13.71 27.37 -3.31
CA MET A 194 12.49 27.52 -2.51
C MET A 194 11.55 28.45 -3.27
N GLY A 195 10.29 28.04 -3.42
CA GLY A 195 9.24 28.85 -4.04
C GLY A 195 8.04 28.96 -3.11
N TRP A 196 7.37 30.12 -3.17
CA TRP A 196 6.11 30.35 -2.47
C TRP A 196 4.95 30.26 -3.45
N GLY A 197 3.89 29.54 -3.06
CA GLY A 197 2.71 29.35 -3.87
C GLY A 197 1.45 29.77 -3.14
N TRP A 198 0.50 30.36 -3.88
CA TRP A 198 -0.88 30.55 -3.44
C TRP A 198 -1.83 29.79 -4.35
N LEU A 199 -2.71 29.00 -3.73
CA LEU A 199 -3.76 28.25 -4.37
C LEU A 199 -5.10 28.91 -4.05
N LEU A 200 -5.77 29.39 -5.09
CA LEU A 200 -7.13 29.89 -5.05
C LEU A 200 -8.07 28.85 -5.68
N ALA A 201 -9.37 29.10 -5.59
CA ALA A 201 -10.33 28.20 -6.20
C ALA A 201 -10.27 28.16 -7.74
N THR A 202 -9.79 29.24 -8.35
CA THR A 202 -9.70 29.44 -9.80
C THR A 202 -8.27 29.37 -10.33
N ASP A 203 -7.29 29.79 -9.52
CA ASP A 203 -5.93 30.11 -9.98
C ASP A 203 -4.83 29.56 -9.07
N LEU A 204 -3.63 29.40 -9.63
CA LEU A 204 -2.39 29.06 -8.93
C LEU A 204 -1.34 30.13 -9.24
N ILE A 205 -0.79 30.77 -8.21
CA ILE A 205 0.25 31.79 -8.34
C ILE A 205 1.52 31.25 -7.69
N ILE A 206 2.64 31.23 -8.43
CA ILE A 206 3.95 30.78 -7.94
C ILE A 206 4.96 31.93 -8.08
N LEU A 207 5.67 32.21 -6.99
CA LEU A 207 6.78 33.16 -6.97
C LEU A 207 8.12 32.46 -6.83
N ASN A 208 9.03 32.83 -7.72
CA ASN A 208 10.43 32.42 -7.64
C ASN A 208 11.25 33.59 -7.05
N HIS A 209 12.17 33.24 -6.16
CA HIS A 209 13.21 34.08 -5.55
C HIS A 209 12.91 34.93 -4.29
N GLY A 210 13.90 34.83 -3.39
CA GLY A 210 14.15 35.69 -2.24
C GLY A 210 13.36 35.28 -1.02
N GLN A 211 14.02 35.08 0.13
CA GLN A 211 13.32 34.89 1.40
C GLN A 211 12.19 35.92 1.49
N VAL A 212 10.94 35.44 1.51
CA VAL A 212 9.79 36.30 1.67
C VAL A 212 9.85 36.78 3.11
N THR A 213 10.58 37.87 3.33
CA THR A 213 10.65 38.54 4.62
C THR A 213 9.22 38.90 5.02
N GLY A 214 8.90 38.85 6.31
CA GLY A 214 7.53 39.07 6.80
C GLY A 214 6.90 40.38 6.28
N HIS A 215 7.73 41.34 5.86
CA HIS A 215 7.34 42.56 5.17
C HIS A 215 6.67 42.33 3.80
N LEU A 216 7.21 41.46 2.94
CA LEU A 216 6.66 41.16 1.61
C LEU A 216 5.34 40.38 1.71
N VAL A 217 5.24 39.45 2.68
CA VAL A 217 3.98 38.80 3.07
C VAL A 217 2.98 39.86 3.53
N LEU A 218 3.36 40.71 4.49
CA LEU A 218 2.51 41.79 5.02
C LEU A 218 2.12 42.80 3.95
N THR A 219 2.92 43.08 2.93
CA THR A 219 2.56 43.99 1.83
C THR A 219 1.49 43.36 0.95
N ILE A 220 1.57 42.06 0.64
CA ILE A 220 0.49 41.34 -0.06
C ILE A 220 -0.80 41.32 0.79
N TYR A 221 -0.70 41.08 2.10
CA TYR A 221 -1.85 41.10 3.01
C TYR A 221 -2.36 42.53 3.32
N ARG A 222 -1.51 43.57 3.32
CA ARG A 222 -1.88 44.99 3.56
C ARG A 222 -2.49 45.63 2.35
N VAL A 223 -2.06 45.31 1.13
CA VAL A 223 -2.70 45.79 -0.10
C VAL A 223 -4.15 45.27 -0.17
N GLY A 224 -4.43 44.07 0.36
CA GLY A 224 -5.79 43.57 0.57
C GLY A 224 -6.59 44.27 1.68
N HIS A 225 -5.95 45.07 2.55
CA HIS A 225 -6.57 45.74 3.69
C HIS A 225 -6.52 47.29 3.65
N THR A 226 -5.78 47.91 2.75
CA THR A 226 -5.74 49.37 2.58
C THR A 226 -6.92 49.87 1.76
N GLY A 227 -8.12 49.65 2.29
CA GLY A 227 -9.39 50.15 1.80
C GLY A 227 -10.26 50.67 2.95
N ARG A 228 -9.75 51.67 3.66
CA ARG A 228 -10.37 52.58 4.66
C ARG A 228 -11.06 52.00 5.91
N ARG A 229 -10.63 52.56 7.04
CA ARG A 229 -11.39 52.78 8.28
C ARG A 229 -12.76 53.38 7.95
N ASN A 230 -13.83 52.60 8.03
CA ASN A 230 -15.11 52.93 8.67
C ASN A 230 -16.24 52.02 8.15
N GLN A 231 -17.07 51.61 9.10
CA GLN A 231 -18.35 50.91 9.00
C GLN A 231 -18.35 49.38 9.06
N SER A 232 -19.40 48.94 9.75
CA SER A 232 -19.64 47.69 10.43
C SER A 232 -19.89 46.48 9.53
N ASN A 233 -19.42 45.33 10.02
CA ASN A 233 -20.04 44.00 9.92
C ASN A 233 -20.55 43.55 8.55
N SER A 234 -19.65 42.99 7.72
CA SER A 234 -20.00 41.90 6.81
C SER A 234 -18.74 41.28 6.19
N TRP A 235 -18.44 40.03 6.53
CA TRP A 235 -17.37 39.22 5.92
C TRP A 235 -17.66 38.83 4.45
N LYS A 236 -18.72 39.36 3.83
CA LYS A 236 -19.16 39.00 2.47
C LYS A 236 -18.44 39.74 1.33
N SER A 237 -17.53 40.67 1.61
CA SER A 237 -16.89 41.52 0.57
C SER A 237 -15.44 41.15 0.22
N PHE A 238 -14.85 40.14 0.87
CA PHE A 238 -13.45 39.75 0.64
C PHE A 238 -13.27 38.95 -0.66
N SER A 239 -14.29 38.18 -1.09
CA SER A 239 -14.17 37.26 -2.23
C SER A 239 -14.27 37.90 -3.61
N GLN A 240 -15.01 39.00 -3.75
CA GLN A 240 -15.06 39.76 -5.01
C GLN A 240 -13.83 40.66 -5.19
N ARG A 241 -13.08 40.99 -4.11
CA ARG A 241 -11.88 41.85 -4.14
C ARG A 241 -10.54 41.10 -4.20
N ALA A 242 -10.48 39.82 -3.84
CA ALA A 242 -9.26 39.04 -4.04
C ALA A 242 -8.88 38.91 -5.54
N LEU A 243 -9.88 38.87 -6.42
CA LEU A 243 -9.70 38.91 -7.88
C LEU A 243 -9.25 40.30 -8.39
N SER A 244 -9.68 41.40 -7.76
CA SER A 244 -9.24 42.76 -8.12
C SER A 244 -7.83 43.09 -7.61
N CYS A 245 -7.27 42.28 -6.70
CA CYS A 245 -5.88 42.39 -6.26
C CYS A 245 -4.92 41.65 -7.20
N ILE A 246 -5.38 40.80 -8.12
CA ILE A 246 -4.51 40.08 -9.07
C ILE A 246 -3.68 41.03 -9.95
N PRO A 247 -4.20 42.17 -10.46
CA PRO A 247 -3.40 43.16 -11.18
C PRO A 247 -2.37 43.91 -10.30
N GLU A 248 -2.61 44.03 -8.99
CA GLU A 248 -1.74 44.73 -8.04
C GLU A 248 -0.68 43.81 -7.46
N VAL A 249 -1.02 42.56 -7.20
CA VAL A 249 -0.10 41.45 -6.99
C VAL A 249 0.77 41.30 -8.24
N ARG A 250 0.20 41.30 -9.47
CA ARG A 250 0.96 41.36 -10.74
C ARG A 250 1.88 42.59 -10.87
N ARG A 251 1.55 43.73 -10.28
CA ARG A 251 2.37 44.96 -10.29
C ARG A 251 3.46 44.97 -9.21
N ALA A 252 3.19 44.39 -8.05
CA ALA A 252 4.11 44.28 -6.92
C ALA A 252 5.15 43.15 -7.11
N ILE A 253 4.80 42.18 -7.94
CA ILE A 253 5.67 41.11 -8.38
C ILE A 253 6.51 41.62 -9.56
N ASN A 254 7.84 41.63 -9.41
CA ASN A 254 8.74 41.99 -10.50
C ASN A 254 8.52 41.01 -11.69
N PRO A 255 8.13 41.47 -12.89
CA PRO A 255 7.78 40.60 -14.02
C PRO A 255 8.93 39.69 -14.47
N GLU A 256 10.18 40.04 -14.19
CA GLU A 256 11.34 39.21 -14.52
C GLU A 256 11.46 37.93 -13.66
N ASN A 257 10.82 37.88 -12.48
CA ASN A 257 11.01 36.81 -11.49
C ASN A 257 9.74 35.99 -11.18
N SER A 258 8.67 36.14 -11.95
CA SER A 258 7.39 35.51 -11.63
C SER A 258 6.73 34.82 -12.80
N ILE A 259 6.11 33.67 -12.51
CA ILE A 259 5.39 32.89 -13.50
C ILE A 259 3.98 32.65 -12.98
N VAL A 260 3.02 33.38 -13.56
CA VAL A 260 1.59 33.21 -13.25
C VAL A 260 1.02 32.13 -14.14
N TYR A 261 0.63 30.99 -13.56
CA TYR A 261 -0.04 29.90 -14.27
C TYR A 261 -1.55 29.96 -14.05
N THR A 262 -2.30 30.54 -15.00
CA THR A 262 -3.77 30.42 -15.03
C THR A 262 -4.14 29.09 -15.68
N LYS A 263 -4.21 28.01 -14.90
CA LYS A 263 -4.76 26.73 -15.38
C LYS A 263 -6.06 26.45 -14.64
N LEU A 264 -7.16 26.46 -15.39
CA LEU A 264 -8.53 26.21 -14.93
C LEU A 264 -8.64 24.75 -14.46
N VAL A 265 -8.38 24.47 -13.19
CA VAL A 265 -8.58 23.14 -12.60
C VAL A 265 -10.08 22.96 -12.32
N LYS A 266 -10.83 22.54 -13.34
CA LYS A 266 -12.22 22.09 -13.18
C LYS A 266 -12.25 20.69 -12.56
N SER A 267 -12.18 20.59 -11.23
CA SER A 267 -12.93 19.59 -10.46
C SER A 267 -12.77 19.79 -8.94
N ALA A 268 -13.89 19.69 -8.20
CA ALA A 268 -13.91 19.70 -6.74
C ALA A 268 -13.18 18.47 -6.14
N ASP A 269 -13.06 17.38 -6.89
CA ASP A 269 -12.35 16.17 -6.49
C ASP A 269 -10.85 16.37 -6.29
N PHE A 270 -10.23 17.33 -6.98
CA PHE A 270 -8.81 17.62 -6.82
C PHE A 270 -8.51 18.26 -5.46
N LYS A 271 -9.43 19.04 -4.88
CA LYS A 271 -9.20 19.78 -3.62
C LYS A 271 -9.24 18.87 -2.39
N LEU A 272 -10.14 17.90 -2.35
CA LEU A 272 -10.17 16.87 -1.29
C LEU A 272 -9.02 15.87 -1.43
N GLN A 273 -8.67 15.47 -2.66
CA GLN A 273 -7.49 14.64 -2.89
C GLN A 273 -6.21 15.37 -2.54
N LEU A 274 -6.03 16.64 -2.91
CA LEU A 274 -4.85 17.44 -2.57
C LEU A 274 -4.75 17.68 -1.06
N PHE A 275 -5.84 17.89 -0.32
CA PHE A 275 -5.81 17.98 1.14
C PHE A 275 -5.43 16.64 1.82
N LEU A 276 -5.87 15.51 1.26
CA LEU A 276 -5.49 14.17 1.70
C LEU A 276 -4.09 13.72 1.22
N HIS A 277 -3.56 14.33 0.15
CA HIS A 277 -2.23 14.05 -0.43
C HIS A 277 -1.15 14.99 0.13
N LEU A 278 -1.45 16.26 0.39
CA LEU A 278 -0.59 17.21 1.13
C LEU A 278 -0.55 16.91 2.64
N GLY A 279 -1.54 16.17 3.16
CA GLY A 279 -1.41 15.45 4.44
C GLY A 279 -0.40 14.28 4.41
N LYS A 280 0.19 13.99 3.24
CA LYS A 280 1.24 13.00 2.99
C LYS A 280 2.41 13.65 2.22
N SER A 281 2.98 14.72 2.74
CA SER A 281 4.38 15.03 2.37
C SER A 281 5.30 13.88 2.86
N PRO A 282 6.33 13.52 2.06
CA PRO A 282 7.23 12.38 2.31
C PRO A 282 8.00 12.40 3.63
#